data_AF-A0A9P7CHL6-F1
#
_entry.id   AF-A0A9P7CHL6-F1
#
_cell.length_a   1.000
_cell.length_b   1.000
_cell.length_c   1.000
_cell.angle_alpha   90.00
_cell.angle_beta   90.00
_cell.angle_gamma   90.00
#
_symmetry.space_group_name_H-M   'P 1'
#
loop_
_entity.id
_entity.type
_entity.pdbx_description
1 polymer ?
#
loop_
_entity_poly.entity_id
_entity_poly.type
_entity_poly.pdbx_seq_one_letter_code
_entity_poly.pdbx_strand_id
1 'polypeptide(L)'
;MELADLDVSVCIETLRSYVDQLAFKSYRVPHKPGLTARHRKSRLHWAKEHINWAKDQWRNVVKSNESYFCMKGSRCGKRILRKERDRYEERSIVSTVKWEGSGAMVWRCFWRGGFGPSEMIDTGSVDQETYINILASRFHS
;
A
#
# COMPACT_ATOMS: atom_id res chain seq x y z
N MET A 1 11.42 13.54 -22.16
CA MET A 1 11.74 14.79 -22.89
C MET A 1 13.01 15.29 -22.25
N GLU A 2 14.14 14.84 -22.81
CA GLU A 2 15.47 15.10 -22.26
C GLU A 2 15.92 16.48 -22.73
N LEU A 3 15.93 17.44 -21.80
CA LEU A 3 16.56 18.75 -22.00
C LEU A 3 18.10 18.66 -22.00
N ALA A 4 18.65 17.45 -21.86
CA ALA A 4 20.09 17.18 -21.89
C ALA A 4 20.66 17.15 -23.32
N ASP A 5 19.82 16.90 -24.33
CA ASP A 5 20.24 16.84 -25.75
C ASP A 5 20.37 18.22 -26.40
N LEU A 6 19.87 19.26 -25.74
CA LEU A 6 19.99 20.65 -26.13
C LEU A 6 21.01 21.27 -25.19
N ASP A 7 22.23 21.54 -25.67
CA ASP A 7 23.35 22.15 -24.92
C ASP A 7 23.02 23.60 -24.48
N VAL A 8 21.95 23.75 -23.72
CA VAL A 8 21.32 24.99 -23.31
C VAL A 8 21.51 25.10 -21.80
N SER A 9 22.37 26.04 -21.41
CA SER A 9 22.54 26.47 -20.03
C SER A 9 21.27 27.20 -19.55
N VAL A 10 20.55 26.61 -18.59
CA VAL A 10 19.33 27.19 -17.99
C VAL A 10 19.53 27.38 -16.50
N CYS A 11 19.15 28.55 -15.95
CA CYS A 11 19.18 28.78 -14.51
C CYS A 11 18.03 28.07 -13.77
N ILE A 12 18.25 27.77 -12.48
CA ILE A 12 17.29 27.02 -11.64
C ILE A 12 15.95 27.75 -11.54
N GLU A 13 15.96 29.08 -11.52
CA GLU A 13 14.76 29.92 -11.46
C GLU A 13 13.89 29.76 -12.70
N THR A 14 14.51 29.73 -13.89
CA THR A 14 13.80 29.49 -15.16
C THR A 14 13.16 28.10 -15.16
N LEU A 15 13.89 27.10 -14.67
CA LEU A 15 13.38 25.72 -14.57
C LEU A 15 12.20 25.63 -13.60
N ARG A 16 12.28 26.27 -12.42
CA ARG A 16 11.17 26.33 -11.45
C ARG A 16 9.95 27.03 -12.02
N SER A 17 10.14 28.21 -12.62
CA SER A 17 9.05 28.96 -13.27
C SER A 17 8.37 28.12 -14.35
N TYR A 18 9.15 27.44 -15.20
CA TYR A 18 8.61 26.58 -16.24
C TYR A 18 7.81 25.39 -15.69
N VAL A 19 8.33 24.72 -14.65
CA VAL A 19 7.65 23.61 -13.97
C VAL A 19 6.33 24.06 -13.33
N ASP A 20 6.32 25.24 -12.70
CA ASP A 20 5.13 25.83 -12.09
C ASP A 20 4.10 26.27 -13.15
N GLN A 21 4.55 26.87 -14.26
CA GLN A 21 3.69 27.22 -15.40
C GLN A 21 3.00 25.98 -16.00
N LEU A 22 3.70 24.85 -16.03
CA LEU A 22 3.14 23.56 -16.46
C LEU A 22 2.29 22.86 -15.38
N ALA A 23 2.08 23.50 -14.22
CA ALA A 23 1.33 23.01 -13.07
C ALA A 23 1.87 21.72 -12.44
N PHE A 24 3.18 21.47 -12.59
CA PHE A 24 3.85 20.38 -11.91
C PHE A 24 4.26 20.81 -10.51
N LYS A 25 4.01 19.96 -9.51
CA LYS A 25 4.48 20.18 -8.15
C LYS A 25 5.15 18.91 -7.62
N SER A 26 6.00 19.10 -6.63
CA SER A 26 6.67 17.99 -5.96
C SER A 26 5.73 17.34 -4.95
N TYR A 27 5.45 16.05 -5.12
CA TYR A 27 4.61 15.25 -4.21
C TYR A 27 5.37 14.04 -3.69
N ARG A 28 5.01 13.56 -2.48
CA ARG A 28 5.46 12.24 -2.01
C ARG A 28 4.83 11.16 -2.89
N VAL A 29 5.65 10.18 -3.28
CA VAL A 29 5.19 9.05 -4.07
C VAL A 29 4.23 8.20 -3.24
N PRO A 30 3.01 7.92 -3.72
CA PRO A 30 2.16 6.91 -3.13
C PRO A 30 2.77 5.51 -3.34
N HIS A 31 2.98 4.79 -2.24
CA HIS A 31 3.30 3.37 -2.26
C HIS A 31 1.99 2.58 -2.26
N LYS A 32 1.69 1.88 -3.36
CA LYS A 32 0.49 1.05 -3.46
C LYS A 32 0.84 -0.30 -4.11
N PRO A 33 0.07 -1.36 -3.80
CA PRO A 33 0.21 -2.61 -4.54
C PRO A 33 -0.23 -2.40 -5.99
N GLY A 34 0.52 -2.99 -6.93
CA GLY A 34 0.10 -3.08 -8.32
C GLY A 34 -1.22 -3.84 -8.43
N LEU A 35 -2.25 -3.21 -8.98
CA LEU A 35 -3.55 -3.84 -9.20
C LEU A 35 -3.74 -4.12 -10.68
N THR A 36 -3.94 -5.40 -11.02
CA THR A 36 -4.36 -5.82 -12.36
C THR A 36 -5.79 -5.36 -12.64
N ALA A 37 -6.20 -5.32 -13.91
CA ALA A 37 -7.57 -5.00 -14.29
C ALA A 37 -8.60 -5.94 -13.60
N ARG A 38 -8.26 -7.23 -13.47
CA ARG A 38 -9.05 -8.22 -12.73
C ARG A 38 -9.23 -7.81 -11.27
N HIS A 39 -8.14 -7.46 -10.57
CA HIS A 39 -8.22 -7.02 -9.16
C HIS A 39 -9.10 -5.78 -9.00
N ARG A 40 -9.02 -4.81 -9.91
CA ARG A 40 -9.86 -3.60 -9.89
C ARG A 40 -11.34 -3.95 -10.02
N LYS A 41 -11.70 -4.81 -10.98
CA LYS A 41 -13.09 -5.25 -11.21
C LYS A 41 -13.65 -5.99 -9.99
N SER A 42 -12.92 -6.97 -9.45
CA SER A 42 -13.36 -7.74 -8.28
C SER A 42 -13.54 -6.86 -7.05
N ARG A 43 -12.60 -5.94 -6.78
CA ARG A 43 -12.70 -5.01 -5.64
C ARG A 43 -13.87 -4.05 -5.78
N LEU A 44 -14.12 -3.54 -6.99
CA LEU A 44 -15.25 -2.65 -7.25
C LEU A 44 -16.58 -3.38 -7.07
N HIS A 45 -16.68 -4.61 -7.55
CA HIS A 45 -17.87 -5.44 -7.39
C HIS A 45 -18.16 -5.70 -5.91
N TRP A 46 -17.16 -6.18 -5.16
CA TRP A 46 -17.29 -6.42 -3.72
C TRP A 46 -17.73 -5.15 -2.97
N ALA A 47 -17.12 -3.99 -3.28
CA ALA A 47 -17.47 -2.72 -2.66
C ALA A 47 -18.92 -2.31 -2.95
N LYS A 48 -19.43 -2.54 -4.18
CA LYS A 48 -20.82 -2.25 -4.54
C LYS A 48 -21.80 -3.15 -3.82
N GLU A 49 -21.49 -4.44 -3.66
CA GLU A 49 -22.34 -5.39 -2.94
C GLU A 49 -22.47 -5.05 -1.45
N HIS A 50 -21.40 -4.52 -0.86
CA HIS A 50 -21.31 -4.27 0.59
C HIS A 50 -21.52 -2.80 0.96
N ILE A 51 -21.84 -1.92 0.00
CA ILE A 51 -21.98 -0.47 0.23
C ILE A 51 -23.13 -0.14 1.20
N ASN A 52 -24.20 -0.93 1.13
CA ASN A 52 -25.42 -0.75 1.93
C ASN A 52 -25.47 -1.66 3.16
N TRP A 53 -24.35 -2.31 3.52
CA TRP A 53 -24.32 -3.15 4.71
C TRP A 53 -24.60 -2.33 5.97
N ALA A 54 -25.57 -2.79 6.76
CA ALA A 54 -25.93 -2.22 8.04
C ALA A 54 -24.77 -2.35 9.03
N LYS A 55 -24.77 -1.48 10.05
CA LYS A 55 -23.74 -1.52 11.10
C LYS A 55 -23.64 -2.90 11.72
N ASP A 56 -24.76 -3.58 11.96
CA ASP A 56 -24.80 -4.91 12.60
C ASP A 56 -24.17 -6.01 11.74
N GLN A 57 -24.31 -5.93 10.40
CA GLN A 57 -23.61 -6.83 9.49
C GLN A 57 -22.10 -6.67 9.60
N TRP A 58 -21.61 -5.42 9.71
CA TRP A 58 -20.18 -5.17 9.93
C TRP A 58 -19.68 -5.63 11.30
N ARG A 59 -20.54 -5.76 12.32
CA ARG A 59 -20.13 -6.22 13.67
C ARG A 59 -19.72 -7.67 13.68
N ASN A 60 -20.32 -8.46 12.78
CA ASN A 60 -20.09 -9.88 12.66
C ASN A 60 -18.88 -10.20 11.76
N VAL A 61 -18.21 -9.18 11.22
CA VAL A 61 -17.01 -9.35 10.40
C VAL A 61 -15.77 -9.35 11.29
N VAL A 62 -15.07 -10.48 11.30
CA VAL A 62 -13.70 -10.58 11.82
C VAL A 62 -12.73 -10.18 10.72
N LYS A 63 -11.82 -9.26 11.02
CA LYS A 63 -10.76 -8.81 10.11
C LYS A 63 -9.44 -9.39 10.59
N SER A 64 -8.79 -10.18 9.75
CA SER A 64 -7.40 -10.60 9.95
C SER A 64 -6.48 -9.89 8.96
N ASN A 65 -5.21 -9.73 9.33
CA ASN A 65 -4.17 -9.26 8.44
C ASN A 65 -2.79 -9.71 8.93
N GLU A 66 -1.90 -10.02 7.99
CA GLU A 66 -0.47 -10.19 8.23
C GLU A 66 0.25 -8.86 8.02
N SER A 67 1.13 -8.50 8.96
CA SER A 67 1.97 -7.30 8.87
C SER A 67 3.40 -7.67 9.15
N TYR A 68 4.29 -7.38 8.21
CA TYR A 68 5.72 -7.53 8.41
C TYR A 68 6.33 -6.21 8.85
N PHE A 69 7.07 -6.27 9.95
CA PHE A 69 7.78 -5.15 10.55
C PHE A 69 9.26 -5.26 10.22
N CYS A 70 9.73 -4.44 9.28
CA CYS A 70 11.15 -4.36 8.91
C CYS A 70 11.95 -3.71 10.04
N MET A 71 13.07 -4.30 10.45
CA MET A 71 13.98 -3.69 11.43
C MET A 71 14.84 -2.56 10.84
N LYS A 72 15.11 -2.62 9.52
CA LYS A 72 15.76 -1.55 8.75
C LYS A 72 14.94 -1.26 7.50
N GLY A 73 14.64 0.02 7.24
CA GLY A 73 14.01 0.45 5.99
C GLY A 73 13.08 1.64 6.16
N SER A 74 13.61 2.84 5.94
CA SER A 74 12.83 4.04 5.69
C SER A 74 12.07 3.88 4.37
N ARG A 75 10.77 3.51 4.41
CA ARG A 75 9.85 3.70 3.26
C ARG A 75 9.68 5.19 2.89
N CYS A 76 10.31 6.09 3.61
CA CYS A 76 10.18 7.53 3.43
C CYS A 76 11.24 8.09 2.47
N GLY A 77 10.80 8.83 1.46
CA GLY A 77 11.65 9.88 0.88
C GLY A 77 11.43 10.20 -0.58
N LYS A 78 10.94 9.25 -1.40
CA LYS A 78 10.84 9.51 -2.84
C LYS A 78 9.75 10.54 -3.13
N ARG A 79 10.16 11.62 -3.79
CA ARG A 79 9.28 12.66 -4.33
C ARG A 79 9.29 12.58 -5.84
N ILE A 80 8.15 12.85 -6.45
CA ILE A 80 8.00 12.95 -7.90
C ILE A 80 7.41 14.31 -8.24
N LEU A 81 7.82 14.87 -9.36
CA LEU A 81 7.12 15.98 -9.99
C LEU A 81 5.94 15.42 -10.77
N ARG A 82 4.72 15.85 -10.42
CA ARG A 82 3.51 15.49 -11.16
C ARG A 82 2.46 16.60 -11.05
N LYS A 83 1.43 16.53 -11.88
CA LYS A 83 0.20 17.32 -11.69
C LYS A 83 -0.63 16.71 -10.56
N GLU A 84 -1.51 17.51 -9.97
CA GLU A 84 -2.32 17.10 -8.82
C GLU A 84 -3.25 15.92 -9.14
N ARG A 85 -3.84 15.91 -10.35
CA ARG A 85 -4.79 14.88 -10.81
C ARG A 85 -4.13 13.54 -11.12
N ASP A 86 -2.82 13.53 -11.38
CA ASP A 86 -2.08 12.34 -11.82
C ASP A 86 -1.71 11.43 -10.65
N ARG A 87 -2.41 11.55 -9.51
CA ARG A 87 -2.03 10.86 -8.27
C ARG A 87 -2.06 9.34 -8.39
N TYR A 88 -3.01 8.84 -9.16
CA TYR A 88 -3.29 7.40 -9.31
C TYR A 88 -2.81 6.83 -10.64
N GLU A 89 -2.12 7.64 -11.45
CA GLU A 89 -1.46 7.16 -12.66
C GLU A 89 -0.34 6.18 -12.30
N GLU A 90 -0.17 5.15 -13.11
CA GLU A 90 0.79 4.07 -12.85
C GLU A 90 2.24 4.61 -12.74
N ARG A 91 2.59 5.59 -13.58
CA ARG A 91 3.87 6.31 -13.52
C ARG A 91 4.12 7.07 -12.21
N SER A 92 3.05 7.38 -11.47
CA SER A 92 3.08 8.18 -10.26
C SER A 92 3.04 7.33 -8.99
N ILE A 93 2.98 6.01 -9.11
CA ILE A 93 2.89 5.05 -7.99
C ILE A 93 4.14 4.20 -7.99
N VAL A 94 4.75 4.02 -6.82
CA VAL A 94 5.76 2.96 -6.63
C VAL A 94 5.06 1.72 -6.11
N SER A 95 5.18 0.64 -6.89
CA SER A 95 4.71 -0.68 -6.48
C SER A 95 5.39 -1.08 -5.18
N THR A 96 4.59 -1.45 -4.19
CA THR A 96 5.12 -2.00 -2.94
C THR A 96 5.54 -3.43 -3.21
N VAL A 97 6.86 -3.69 -3.30
CA VAL A 97 7.40 -5.05 -3.24
C VAL A 97 7.10 -5.62 -1.87
N LYS A 98 6.78 -6.91 -1.81
CA LYS A 98 6.24 -7.49 -0.60
C LYS A 98 7.29 -7.47 0.50
N TRP A 99 8.43 -8.14 0.44
CA TRP A 99 9.35 -8.13 1.60
C TRP A 99 10.81 -8.29 1.17
N GLU A 100 11.66 -7.35 1.57
CA GLU A 100 13.11 -7.44 1.36
C GLU A 100 13.79 -7.01 2.66
N GLY A 101 14.57 -7.92 3.27
CA GLY A 101 15.33 -7.66 4.50
C GLY A 101 14.98 -8.54 5.69
N SER A 102 15.48 -8.16 6.86
CA SER A 102 15.21 -8.78 8.15
C SER A 102 14.12 -8.03 8.91
N GLY A 103 13.19 -8.77 9.50
CA GLY A 103 11.99 -8.23 10.11
C GLY A 103 11.12 -9.36 10.67
N ALA A 104 10.12 -8.98 11.45
CA ALA A 104 9.19 -9.91 12.09
C ALA A 104 7.85 -9.87 11.37
N MET A 105 7.31 -11.05 11.02
CA MET A 105 5.95 -11.17 10.53
C MET A 105 5.01 -11.33 11.72
N VAL A 106 3.92 -10.57 11.74
CA VAL A 106 2.91 -10.66 12.80
C VAL A 106 1.56 -10.87 12.14
N TRP A 107 0.87 -11.93 12.57
CA TRP A 107 -0.54 -12.12 12.25
C TRP A 107 -1.39 -11.57 13.39
N ARG A 108 -2.48 -10.87 13.05
CA ARG A 108 -3.46 -10.42 14.04
C ARG A 108 -4.85 -10.40 13.43
N CYS A 109 -5.84 -10.60 14.28
CA CYS A 109 -7.23 -10.32 13.93
C CYS A 109 -7.91 -9.40 14.95
N PHE A 110 -9.01 -8.78 14.53
CA PHE A 110 -9.86 -7.98 15.39
C PHE A 110 -11.29 -7.96 14.83
N TRP A 111 -12.26 -7.70 15.71
CA TRP A 111 -13.65 -7.49 15.35
C TRP A 111 -14.21 -6.32 16.17
N ARG A 112 -15.51 -6.04 16.05
CA ARG A 112 -16.11 -4.93 16.81
C ARG A 112 -15.93 -5.08 18.33
N GLY A 113 -15.96 -6.30 18.85
CA GLY A 113 -15.92 -6.58 20.28
C GLY A 113 -14.53 -6.49 20.90
N GLY A 114 -13.46 -6.35 20.09
CA GLY A 114 -12.11 -6.22 20.60
C GLY A 114 -11.06 -6.76 19.64
N PHE A 115 -9.86 -6.92 20.18
CA PHE A 115 -8.75 -7.54 19.48
C PHE A 115 -8.81 -9.06 19.66
N GLY A 116 -8.59 -9.77 18.56
CA GLY A 116 -8.30 -11.20 18.63
C GLY A 116 -6.82 -11.46 18.88
N PRO A 117 -6.43 -12.74 18.79
CA PRO A 117 -5.06 -13.15 19.00
C PRO A 117 -4.08 -12.42 18.07
N SER A 118 -2.87 -12.23 18.56
CA SER A 118 -1.75 -11.71 17.80
C SER A 118 -0.57 -12.65 17.96
N GLU A 119 -0.06 -13.16 16.86
CA GLU A 119 1.04 -14.13 16.85
C GLU A 119 2.21 -13.57 16.06
N MET A 120 3.40 -13.62 16.66
CA MET A 120 4.64 -13.43 15.91
C MET A 120 4.95 -14.73 15.19
N ILE A 121 5.26 -14.63 13.91
CA ILE A 121 5.60 -15.76 13.06
C ILE A 121 7.11 -15.70 12.87
N ASP A 122 7.80 -16.67 13.46
CA ASP A 122 9.27 -16.76 13.43
C ASP A 122 9.80 -17.07 12.02
N THR A 123 8.95 -17.65 11.17
CA THR A 123 9.24 -17.86 9.75
C THR A 123 9.07 -16.56 8.99
N GLY A 124 10.09 -16.14 8.23
CA GLY A 124 10.05 -14.91 7.42
C GLY A 124 8.95 -14.86 6.35
N SER A 125 8.23 -15.96 6.13
CA SER A 125 7.04 -16.06 5.29
C SER A 125 5.97 -16.89 5.99
N VAL A 126 4.70 -16.49 5.83
CA VAL A 126 3.55 -17.30 6.25
C VAL A 126 3.23 -18.28 5.13
N ASP A 127 3.45 -19.57 5.35
CA ASP A 127 2.92 -20.60 4.46
C ASP A 127 1.47 -20.94 4.81
N GLN A 128 0.82 -21.70 3.92
CA GLN A 128 -0.58 -22.08 4.11
C GLN A 128 -0.79 -22.93 5.37
N GLU A 129 0.14 -23.82 5.68
CA GLU A 129 0.03 -24.74 6.81
C GLU A 129 0.15 -24.01 8.15
N THR A 130 1.13 -23.12 8.28
CA THR A 130 1.32 -22.20 9.40
C THR A 130 0.07 -21.36 9.60
N TYR A 131 -0.52 -20.83 8.51
CA TYR A 131 -1.76 -20.05 8.61
C TYR A 131 -2.93 -20.89 9.14
N ILE A 132 -3.12 -22.10 8.61
CA ILE A 132 -4.16 -23.03 9.08
C ILE A 132 -3.93 -23.38 10.56
N ASN A 133 -2.68 -23.63 10.96
CA ASN A 133 -2.32 -23.94 12.34
C ASN A 133 -2.58 -22.75 13.28
N ILE A 134 -2.25 -21.51 12.87
CA ILE A 134 -2.56 -20.30 13.65
C ILE A 134 -4.07 -20.17 13.85
N LEU A 135 -4.86 -20.34 12.79
CA LEU A 135 -6.32 -20.29 12.90
C LEU A 135 -6.84 -21.41 13.80
N ALA A 136 -6.40 -22.65 13.59
CA ALA A 136 -6.88 -23.80 14.33
C ALA A 136 -6.50 -23.76 15.81
N SER A 137 -5.34 -23.19 16.18
CA SER A 137 -4.85 -23.19 17.57
C SER A 137 -5.21 -21.94 18.36
N ARG A 138 -5.44 -20.80 17.70
CA ARG A 138 -5.64 -19.51 18.38
C ARG A 138 -7.03 -18.95 18.17
N PHE A 139 -7.71 -19.33 17.09
CA PHE A 139 -9.07 -18.91 16.82
C PHE A 139 -10.07 -19.97 17.28
N HIS A 140 -10.13 -20.21 18.59
CA HIS A 140 -11.18 -21.01 19.21
C HIS A 140 -12.35 -20.09 19.59
N SER A 141 -13.55 -20.44 19.12
CA SER A 141 -14.84 -19.81 19.47
C SER A 141 -15.35 -20.29 20.82
#